data_AF-A0A3D0FWK0-F1
#
_entry.id   AF-A0A3D0FWK0-F1
#
_cell.length_a   1.000
_cell.length_b   1.000
_cell.length_c   1.000
_cell.angle_alpha   90.00
_cell.angle_beta   90.00
_cell.angle_gamma   90.00
#
_symmetry.space_group_name_H-M   'P 1'
#
loop_
_entity.id
_entity.type
_entity.pdbx_description
1 polymer ?
#
loop_
_entity_poly.entity_id
_entity_poly.type
_entity_poly.pdbx_seq_one_letter_code
_entity_poly.pdbx_strand_id
1 'polypeptide(L)'
;MSFAIVLNQTLTSMENNVAVQRTISDQRLYEYGTDMGRKLEAYLRKIPDMENIPIYITLYNSSSADATLPGKFIADGYFTGRAGQFAKNTEQWVL
;
A
#
# COMPACT_ATOMS: atom_id res chain seq x y z
N MET A 1 -10.95 0.43 -13.03
CA MET A 1 -11.28 0.46 -11.59
C MET A 1 -10.06 0.90 -10.82
N SER A 2 -10.24 1.53 -9.65
CA SER A 2 -9.14 2.03 -8.84
C SER A 2 -9.30 1.60 -7.39
N PHE A 3 -8.21 1.13 -6.79
CA PHE A 3 -8.14 0.67 -5.40
C PHE A 3 -6.96 1.34 -4.69
N ALA A 4 -7.10 1.57 -3.38
CA ALA A 4 -6.01 1.99 -2.52
C ALA A 4 -5.80 0.96 -1.41
N ILE A 5 -4.57 0.53 -1.21
CA ILE A 5 -4.16 -0.27 -0.05
C ILE A 5 -3.54 0.70 0.96
N VAL A 6 -4.21 0.84 2.10
CA VAL A 6 -3.74 1.68 3.22
C VAL A 6 -2.88 0.82 4.15
N LEU A 7 -1.64 1.23 4.33
CA LEU A 7 -0.61 0.53 5.07
C LEU A 7 -0.23 1.34 6.31
N ASN A 8 -0.29 0.72 7.48
CA ASN A 8 0.09 1.37 8.73
C ASN A 8 1.60 1.48 8.87
N GLN A 9 2.14 2.70 8.99
CA GLN A 9 3.56 2.89 9.26
C GLN A 9 3.96 2.44 10.65
N THR A 10 3.08 2.63 11.61
CA THR A 10 3.34 2.37 13.02
C THR A 10 2.49 1.22 13.51
N LEU A 11 3.13 0.23 14.12
CA LEU A 11 2.48 -0.86 14.82
C LEU A 11 2.71 -0.71 16.31
N THR A 12 1.66 -0.95 17.10
CA THR A 12 1.75 -1.01 18.56
C THR A 12 1.62 -2.47 18.99
N SER A 13 2.62 -3.00 19.68
CA SER A 13 2.62 -4.36 20.22
C SER A 13 2.88 -4.34 21.73
N MET A 14 2.32 -5.30 22.45
CA MET A 14 2.57 -5.46 23.89
C MET A 14 3.79 -6.36 24.11
N GLU A 15 4.84 -5.84 24.72
CA GLU A 15 6.03 -6.58 25.12
C GLU A 15 6.18 -6.47 26.64
N ASN A 16 6.15 -7.59 27.37
CA ASN A 16 6.20 -7.62 28.83
C ASN A 16 5.16 -6.69 29.51
N ASN A 17 3.94 -6.64 28.99
CA ASN A 17 2.86 -5.73 29.41
C ASN A 17 3.13 -4.23 29.22
N VAL A 18 4.12 -3.87 28.42
CA VAL A 18 4.41 -2.49 28.01
C VAL A 18 4.08 -2.33 26.53
N ALA A 19 3.38 -1.25 26.17
CA ALA A 19 3.11 -0.92 24.77
C ALA A 19 4.39 -0.41 24.11
N VAL A 20 4.87 -1.12 23.09
CA VAL A 20 6.03 -0.77 22.28
C VAL A 20 5.55 -0.42 20.87
N GLN A 21 5.90 0.78 20.42
CA GLN A 21 5.62 1.24 19.07
C GLN A 21 6.82 0.97 18.15
N ARG A 22 6.56 0.39 16.98
CA ARG A 22 7.56 0.12 15.95
C ARG A 22 7.18 0.83 14.67
N THR A 23 8.15 1.55 14.10
CA THR A 23 8.00 2.22 12.81
C THR A 23 8.53 1.32 11.70
N ILE A 24 7.72 1.12 10.67
CA ILE A 24 8.06 0.35 9.48
C ILE A 24 8.57 1.32 8.41
N SER A 25 9.69 0.97 7.77
CA SER A 25 10.25 1.78 6.68
C SER A 25 9.36 1.73 5.43
N ASP A 26 9.34 2.83 4.67
CA ASP A 26 8.62 2.92 3.39
C ASP A 26 9.03 1.80 2.42
N GLN A 27 10.31 1.41 2.43
CA GLN A 27 10.80 0.30 1.61
C GLN A 27 10.12 -1.03 1.98
N ARG A 28 9.93 -1.29 3.28
CA ARG A 28 9.31 -2.54 3.73
C ARG A 28 7.81 -2.54 3.52
N LEU A 29 7.17 -1.38 3.68
CA LEU A 29 5.76 -1.18 3.29
C LEU A 29 5.55 -1.35 1.79
N TYR A 30 6.48 -0.85 0.96
CA TYR A 30 6.46 -1.06 -0.48
C TYR A 30 6.54 -2.55 -0.84
N GLU A 31 7.52 -3.28 -0.31
CA GLU A 31 7.68 -4.71 -0.59
C GLU A 31 6.44 -5.52 -0.16
N TYR A 32 5.92 -5.23 1.03
CA TYR A 32 4.71 -5.88 1.53
C TYR A 32 3.47 -5.51 0.70
N GLY A 33 3.26 -4.23 0.46
CA GLY A 33 2.09 -3.72 -0.25
C GLY A 33 2.07 -4.13 -1.72
N THR A 34 3.22 -4.26 -2.38
CA THR A 34 3.30 -4.78 -3.76
C THR A 34 2.93 -6.25 -3.84
N ASP A 35 3.38 -7.09 -2.89
CA ASP A 35 2.93 -8.50 -2.80
C ASP A 35 1.42 -8.59 -2.56
N MET A 36 0.88 -7.79 -1.63
CA MET A 36 -0.57 -7.74 -1.37
C MET A 36 -1.35 -7.25 -2.58
N GLY A 37 -0.86 -6.20 -3.26
CA GLY A 37 -1.48 -5.66 -4.46
C GLY A 37 -1.54 -6.66 -5.61
N ARG A 38 -0.49 -7.48 -5.80
CA ARG A 38 -0.50 -8.58 -6.78
C ARG A 38 -1.53 -9.65 -6.43
N LYS A 39 -1.65 -10.01 -5.15
CA LYS A 39 -2.67 -10.97 -4.69
C LYS A 39 -4.09 -10.44 -4.91
N LEU A 40 -4.31 -9.14 -4.64
CA LEU A 40 -5.59 -8.48 -4.90
C LEU A 40 -5.93 -8.46 -6.39
N GLU A 41 -4.99 -8.06 -7.25
CA GLU A 41 -5.16 -8.08 -8.71
C GLU A 41 -5.54 -9.48 -9.20
N ALA A 42 -4.76 -10.49 -8.82
CA ALA A 42 -5.02 -11.88 -9.21
C ALA A 42 -6.37 -12.40 -8.68
N TYR A 43 -6.81 -11.96 -7.52
CA TYR A 43 -8.13 -12.29 -6.98
C TYR A 43 -9.25 -11.63 -7.79
N LEU A 44 -9.15 -10.33 -8.07
CA LEU A 44 -10.15 -9.58 -8.84
C LEU A 44 -10.32 -10.15 -10.25
N ARG A 45 -9.25 -10.62 -10.89
CA ARG A 45 -9.31 -11.26 -12.21
C ARG A 45 -10.11 -12.58 -12.24
N LYS A 46 -10.36 -13.21 -11.09
CA LYS A 46 -11.18 -14.44 -11.02
C LYS A 46 -12.68 -14.15 -11.03
N ILE A 47 -13.08 -12.91 -10.79
CA ILE A 47 -14.48 -12.50 -10.82
C ILE A 47 -14.91 -12.46 -12.31
N PRO A 48 -16.09 -13.00 -12.67
CA PRO A 48 -16.62 -12.93 -14.03
C PRO A 48 -16.58 -11.50 -14.59
N ASP A 49 -16.29 -11.39 -15.88
CA ASP A 49 -16.19 -10.12 -16.63
C ASP A 49 -15.07 -9.15 -16.21
N MET A 50 -14.19 -9.54 -15.28
CA MET A 50 -13.06 -8.70 -14.85
C MET A 50 -11.74 -8.96 -15.58
N GLU A 51 -11.66 -9.95 -16.47
CA GLU A 51 -10.39 -10.38 -17.10
C GLU A 51 -9.65 -9.24 -17.83
N ASN A 52 -10.39 -8.36 -18.52
CA ASN A 52 -9.80 -7.32 -19.36
C ASN A 52 -9.99 -5.90 -18.82
N ILE A 53 -10.69 -5.74 -17.70
CA ILE A 53 -10.96 -4.40 -17.14
C ILE A 53 -9.67 -3.82 -16.55
N PRO A 54 -9.23 -2.61 -16.93
CA PRO A 54 -8.03 -2.03 -16.33
C PRO A 54 -8.18 -1.81 -14.81
N ILE A 55 -7.18 -2.23 -14.05
CA ILE A 55 -7.13 -2.12 -12.59
C ILE A 55 -5.96 -1.22 -12.23
N TYR A 56 -6.25 -0.13 -11.53
CA TYR A 56 -5.25 0.72 -10.89
C TYR A 56 -5.23 0.43 -9.40
N ILE A 57 -4.04 0.22 -8.83
CA ILE A 57 -3.84 -0.01 -7.40
C ILE A 57 -2.77 0.95 -6.91
N THR A 58 -3.08 1.74 -5.89
CA THR A 58 -2.10 2.59 -5.21
C THR A 58 -1.84 2.11 -3.78
N LEU A 59 -0.63 2.35 -3.28
CA LEU A 59 -0.19 2.04 -1.93
C LEU A 59 -0.05 3.36 -1.16
N TYR A 60 -0.82 3.52 -0.09
CA TYR A 60 -0.80 4.69 0.77
C TYR A 60 -0.24 4.31 2.14
N ASN A 61 0.75 5.05 2.60
CA ASN A 61 1.29 4.90 3.95
C ASN A 61 0.54 5.85 4.90
N SER A 62 -0.13 5.32 5.93
CA SER A 62 -0.68 6.13 7.01
C SER A 62 0.44 6.51 7.98
N SER A 63 0.81 7.80 7.96
CA SER A 63 1.72 8.41 8.94
C SER A 63 1.30 8.08 10.37
N SER A 64 2.26 8.19 11.30
CA SER A 64 1.98 8.08 12.74
C SER A 64 0.87 9.04 13.17
N ALA A 65 0.09 8.66 14.20
CA ALA A 65 -0.98 9.50 14.74
C ALA A 65 -0.49 10.88 15.23
N ASP A 66 0.77 10.97 15.65
CA ASP A 66 1.38 12.20 16.15
C ASP A 66 2.14 12.99 15.06
N ALA A 67 2.05 12.57 13.80
CA ALA A 67 2.75 13.21 12.70
C ALA A 67 2.12 14.57 12.33
N THR A 68 2.97 15.60 12.17
CA THR A 68 2.54 16.93 11.71
C THR A 68 2.12 16.94 10.23
N LEU A 69 2.65 16.00 9.44
CA LEU A 69 2.33 15.83 8.03
C LEU A 69 1.48 14.56 7.84
N PRO A 70 0.51 14.59 6.90
CA PRO A 70 -0.32 13.43 6.62
C PRO A 70 0.50 12.29 5.99
N GLY A 71 -0.17 11.15 5.81
CA GLY A 71 0.36 10.05 5.01
C GLY A 71 0.57 10.44 3.56
N LYS A 72 1.17 9.52 2.80
CA LYS A 72 1.52 9.76 1.39
C LYS A 72 1.38 8.49 0.56
N PHE A 73 1.18 8.67 -0.74
CA PHE A 73 1.29 7.57 -1.69
C PHE A 73 2.77 7.19 -1.87
N ILE A 74 3.07 5.89 -1.74
CA ILE A 74 4.43 5.37 -1.82
C ILE A 74 4.69 4.60 -3.11
N ALA A 75 3.65 4.14 -3.78
CA ALA A 75 3.72 3.43 -5.06
C ALA A 75 2.34 3.29 -5.70
N ASP A 76 2.31 3.02 -6.99
CA ASP A 76 1.12 2.57 -7.69
C ASP A 76 1.44 1.63 -8.85
N GLY A 77 0.41 0.92 -9.32
CA GLY A 77 0.50 0.01 -10.43
C GLY A 77 -0.77 0.06 -11.27
N TYR A 78 -0.59 0.12 -12.59
CA TYR A 78 -1.67 0.04 -13.56
C TYR A 78 -1.59 -1.29 -14.31
N PHE A 79 -2.68 -2.06 -14.28
CA PHE A 79 -2.75 -3.43 -14.77
C PHE A 79 -3.80 -3.57 -15.87
N THR A 80 -3.36 -3.95 -17.07
CA THR A 80 -4.22 -4.27 -18.22
C THR A 80 -4.09 -5.75 -18.52
N GLY A 81 -5.15 -6.53 -18.25
CA GLY A 81 -5.05 -7.99 -18.19
C GLY A 81 -4.03 -8.42 -17.12
N ARG A 82 -3.11 -9.32 -17.48
CA ARG A 82 -2.03 -9.81 -16.58
C ARG A 82 -0.73 -9.01 -16.65
N ALA A 83 -0.70 -7.94 -17.46
CA ALA A 83 0.46 -7.08 -17.60
C ALA A 83 0.37 -5.87 -16.66
N GLY A 84 1.51 -5.40 -16.18
CA GLY A 84 1.63 -4.24 -15.28
C GLY A 84 2.59 -4.52 -14.13
N GLN A 85 3.10 -3.46 -13.51
CA GLN A 85 3.98 -3.53 -12.35
C GLN A 85 3.79 -2.31 -11.46
N PHE A 86 4.07 -2.49 -10.17
CA PHE A 86 4.13 -1.36 -9.26
C PHE A 86 5.41 -0.56 -9.52
N ALA A 87 5.28 0.76 -9.47
CA ALA A 87 6.36 1.72 -9.47
C ALA A 87 6.30 2.54 -8.18
N LYS A 88 7.46 3.00 -7.70
CA LYS A 88 7.53 3.86 -6.51
C LYS A 88 7.10 5.28 -6.85
N ASN A 89 6.44 5.93 -5.89
CA ASN A 89 6.04 7.33 -5.99
C ASN A 89 7.02 8.20 -5.20
N THR A 90 7.24 9.41 -5.70
CA THR A 90 8.10 10.42 -5.06
C THR A 90 7.28 11.54 -4.41
N GLU A 91 6.08 11.19 -3.94
CA GLU A 91 5.21 12.14 -3.24
C GLU A 91 5.78 12.47 -1.86
N GLN A 92 5.78 13.75 -1.52
CA GLN A 92 6.19 14.24 -0.21
C GLN A 92 5.43 15.52 0.11
N TRP A 93 4.98 15.62 1.36
CA TRP A 93 4.46 16.85 1.91
C TRP A 93 5.61 17.71 2.43
N VAL A 94 5.49 19.02 2.26
CA VAL A 94 6.43 20.03 2.78
C VAL A 94 5.66 21.02 3.65
N LEU A 95 6.29 21.55 4.69
CA LEU A 95 5.75 22.63 5.54
C LEU A 95 6.07 24.00 4.94
#